data_AF-A0A1F7WYQ9-F1
#
_entry.id   AF-A0A1F7WYQ9-F1
#
_cell.length_a   1.000
_cell.length_b   1.000
_cell.length_c   1.000
_cell.angle_alpha   90.00
_cell.angle_beta   90.00
_cell.angle_gamma   90.00
#
_symmetry.space_group_name_H-M   'P 1'
#
loop_
_entity.id
_entity.type
_entity.pdbx_description
1 polymer ?
#
loop_
_entity_poly.entity_id
_entity_poly.type
_entity_poly.pdbx_seq_one_letter_code
_entity_poly.pdbx_strand_id
1 'polypeptide(L)'
;MATNKNDLKQIREVVREELGNQEQKFEAKLTEELGNQEQKYESKLTEFKSEFFEKIDPILQEVKTARDERPLIINRVEKLERIHPQGKHSIAI
;
A
#
# COMPACT_ATOMS: atom_id res chain seq x y z
N MET A 1 -44.05 43.49 -23.85
CA MET A 1 -43.33 44.12 -22.72
C MET A 1 -41.86 44.16 -23.10
N ALA A 2 -41.32 45.34 -23.41
CA ALA A 2 -39.90 45.49 -23.73
C ALA A 2 -39.12 45.52 -22.41
N THR A 3 -38.26 44.54 -22.16
CA THR A 3 -37.33 44.56 -21.03
C THR A 3 -36.39 45.77 -21.15
N ASN A 4 -36.23 46.50 -20.05
CA ASN A 4 -35.35 47.67 -20.00
C ASN A 4 -33.89 47.19 -20.14
N LYS A 5 -33.08 47.89 -20.94
CA LYS A 5 -31.63 47.60 -21.08
C LYS A 5 -30.90 47.56 -19.72
N ASN A 6 -31.42 48.29 -18.73
CA ASN A 6 -30.87 48.30 -17.38
C ASN A 6 -31.08 46.96 -16.65
N ASP A 7 -32.26 46.35 -16.80
CA ASP A 7 -32.61 45.07 -16.19
C ASP A 7 -31.74 43.94 -16.75
N LEU A 8 -31.50 43.96 -18.07
CA LEU A 8 -30.61 42.99 -18.73
C LEU A 8 -29.15 43.11 -18.24
N LYS A 9 -28.70 44.32 -17.92
CA LYS A 9 -27.35 44.54 -17.39
C LYS A 9 -27.23 44.00 -15.97
N GLN A 10 -28.21 44.26 -15.10
CA GLN A 10 -28.24 43.73 -13.75
C GLN A 10 -28.30 42.20 -13.73
N ILE A 11 -29.16 41.60 -14.56
CA ILE A 11 -29.25 40.13 -14.68
C ILE A 11 -27.90 39.54 -15.08
N ARG A 12 -27.20 40.16 -16.04
CA ARG A 12 -25.89 39.68 -16.47
C ARG A 12 -24.83 39.75 -15.37
N GLU A 13 -24.86 40.79 -14.54
CA GLU A 13 -23.92 40.94 -13.42
C GLU A 13 -24.19 39.88 -12.35
N VAL A 14 -25.45 39.67 -11.96
CA VAL A 14 -25.83 38.63 -10.99
C VAL A 14 -25.45 37.24 -11.48
N VAL A 15 -25.77 36.92 -12.75
CA VAL A 15 -25.41 35.61 -13.34
C VAL A 15 -23.90 35.41 -13.36
N ARG A 16 -23.11 36.45 -13.66
CA ARG A 16 -21.64 36.36 -13.62
C ARG A 16 -21.14 36.08 -12.20
N GLU A 17 -21.70 36.75 -11.21
CA GLU A 17 -21.31 36.57 -9.81
C GLU A 17 -21.68 35.18 -9.29
N GLU A 18 -22.87 34.68 -9.60
CA GLU A 18 -23.31 33.33 -9.24
C GLU A 18 -22.45 32.25 -9.89
N LEU A 19 -22.11 32.42 -11.17
CA LEU A 19 -21.20 31.50 -11.87
C LEU A 19 -19.82 31.46 -11.22
N GLY A 20 -19.24 32.63 -10.90
CA GLY A 20 -17.94 32.69 -10.20
C GLY A 20 -17.99 32.04 -8.82
N ASN A 21 -19.08 32.23 -8.07
CA ASN A 21 -19.28 31.59 -6.77
C ASN A 21 -19.44 30.07 -6.90
N GLN A 22 -20.08 29.58 -7.97
CA GLN A 22 -20.19 28.14 -8.24
C GLN A 22 -18.85 27.53 -8.63
N GLU A 23 -18.06 28.22 -9.46
CA GLU A 23 -16.71 27.79 -9.84
C GLU A 23 -15.83 27.63 -8.61
N GLN A 24 -15.79 28.63 -7.72
CA GLN A 24 -15.00 28.57 -6.49
C GLN A 24 -15.42 27.41 -5.57
N LYS A 25 -16.74 27.20 -5.41
CA LYS A 25 -17.25 26.07 -4.60
C LYS A 25 -16.90 24.72 -5.23
N PHE A 26 -16.90 24.64 -6.55
CA PHE A 26 -16.54 23.43 -7.26
C PHE A 26 -15.05 23.13 -7.12
N GLU A 27 -14.17 24.13 -7.30
CA GLU A 27 -12.73 24.00 -7.10
C GLU A 27 -12.37 23.58 -5.67
N ALA A 28 -13.03 24.18 -4.67
CA ALA A 28 -12.81 23.81 -3.26
C ALA A 28 -13.16 22.34 -2.99
N LYS A 29 -14.32 21.88 -3.48
CA LYS A 29 -14.72 20.47 -3.34
C LYS A 29 -13.79 19.51 -4.08
N LEU A 30 -13.33 19.91 -5.27
CA LEU A 30 -12.41 19.08 -6.04
C LEU A 30 -11.08 18.92 -5.31
N THR A 31 -10.57 20.01 -4.73
CA THR A 31 -9.33 20.02 -3.95
C THR A 31 -9.46 19.17 -2.69
N GLU A 32 -10.60 19.27 -1.98
CA GLU A 32 -10.88 18.45 -0.81
C GLU A 32 -10.93 16.96 -1.16
N GLU A 33 -11.66 16.59 -2.22
CA GLU A 33 -11.75 15.19 -2.64
C GLU A 33 -10.39 14.65 -3.10
N LEU A 34 -9.60 15.45 -3.81
CA LEU A 34 -8.25 15.07 -4.22
C LEU A 34 -7.36 14.78 -3.01
N GLY A 35 -7.35 15.66 -2.01
CA GLY A 35 -6.59 15.45 -0.78
C GLY A 35 -7.05 14.22 0.00
N ASN A 36 -8.37 13.98 0.06
CA ASN A 36 -8.93 12.78 0.69
C ASN A 36 -8.51 11.50 -0.04
N GLN A 37 -8.45 11.52 -1.38
CA GLN A 37 -7.98 10.39 -2.17
C GLN A 37 -6.49 10.14 -1.95
N GLU A 38 -5.65 11.18 -1.97
CA GLU A 38 -4.22 11.07 -1.67
C GLU A 38 -3.97 10.42 -0.31
N GLN A 39 -4.68 10.87 0.74
CA GLN A 39 -4.56 10.29 2.07
C GLN A 39 -4.99 8.82 2.10
N LYS A 40 -6.08 8.45 1.41
CA LYS A 40 -6.53 7.05 1.30
C LYS A 40 -5.49 6.18 0.59
N TYR A 41 -4.88 6.68 -0.48
CA TYR A 41 -3.83 5.96 -1.19
C TYR A 41 -2.60 5.76 -0.32
N GLU A 42 -2.14 6.79 0.40
CA GLU A 42 -0.98 6.72 1.28
C GLU A 42 -1.21 5.71 2.42
N SER A 43 -2.41 5.71 3.02
CA SER A 43 -2.79 4.75 4.06
C SER A 43 -2.76 3.31 3.54
N LYS A 44 -3.35 3.05 2.36
CA LYS A 44 -3.35 1.70 1.76
C LYS A 44 -1.96 1.24 1.37
N LEU A 45 -1.11 2.13 0.87
CA LEU A 45 0.29 1.82 0.56
C LEU A 45 1.08 1.43 1.81
N THR A 46 0.84 2.14 2.91
CA THR A 46 1.46 1.84 4.19
C THR A 46 1.01 0.48 4.72
N GLU A 47 -0.29 0.23 4.73
CA GLU A 47 -0.87 -1.06 5.12
C GLU A 47 -0.32 -2.21 4.29
N PHE A 48 -0.30 -2.07 2.96
CA PHE A 48 0.25 -3.08 2.05
C PHE A 48 1.73 -3.39 2.34
N LYS A 49 2.56 -2.35 2.56
CA LYS A 49 3.97 -2.53 2.91
C LYS A 49 4.11 -3.29 4.22
N SER A 50 3.36 -2.89 5.25
CA SER A 50 3.38 -3.55 6.55
C SER A 50 3.00 -5.02 6.44
N GLU A 51 1.88 -5.34 5.77
CA GLU A 51 1.47 -6.73 5.57
C GLU A 51 2.50 -7.55 4.79
N PHE A 52 3.15 -6.95 3.79
CA PHE A 52 4.18 -7.62 3.00
C PHE A 52 5.39 -8.00 3.87
N PHE A 53 5.87 -7.06 4.69
CA PHE A 53 6.98 -7.33 5.62
C PHE A 53 6.59 -8.32 6.71
N GLU A 54 5.40 -8.20 7.31
CA GLU A 54 4.91 -9.15 8.32
C GLU A 54 4.84 -10.59 7.79
N LYS A 55 4.52 -10.78 6.51
CA LYS A 55 4.46 -12.10 5.88
C LYS A 55 5.83 -12.62 5.45
N ILE A 56 6.72 -11.74 4.97
CA ILE A 56 8.01 -12.14 4.39
C ILE A 56 9.11 -12.27 5.42
N ASP A 57 9.15 -11.41 6.43
CA ASP A 57 10.21 -11.44 7.45
C ASP A 57 10.29 -12.80 8.17
N PRO A 58 9.19 -13.43 8.61
CA PRO A 58 9.25 -14.77 9.19
C PRO A 58 9.81 -15.82 8.23
N ILE A 59 9.40 -15.78 6.96
CA ILE A 59 9.89 -16.71 5.93
C ILE A 59 11.40 -16.53 5.72
N LEU A 60 11.88 -15.29 5.64
CA LEU A 60 13.30 -14.99 5.49
C LEU A 60 14.11 -15.44 6.72
N GLN A 61 13.56 -15.28 7.92
CA GLN A 61 14.18 -15.77 9.15
C GLN A 61 14.24 -17.30 9.20
N GLU A 62 13.17 -18.00 8.80
CA GLU A 62 13.16 -19.45 8.70
C GLU A 62 14.20 -19.94 7.68
N VAL A 63 14.27 -19.33 6.50
CA VAL A 63 15.26 -19.66 5.47
C VAL A 63 16.69 -19.42 5.97
N LYS A 64 16.93 -18.31 6.66
CA LYS A 64 18.24 -18.01 7.24
C LYS A 64 18.61 -19.02 8.33
N THR A 65 17.69 -19.32 9.24
CA THR A 65 17.89 -20.29 10.31
C THR A 65 18.18 -21.68 9.74
N ALA A 66 17.38 -22.13 8.76
CA ALA A 66 17.61 -23.40 8.09
C ALA A 66 18.97 -23.45 7.38
N ARG A 67 19.41 -22.34 6.76
CA ARG A 67 20.74 -22.24 6.16
C ARG A 67 21.87 -22.36 7.18
N ASP A 68 21.70 -21.75 8.36
CA ASP A 68 22.71 -21.75 9.43
C ASP A 68 22.75 -23.10 10.17
N GLU A 69 21.60 -23.76 10.35
CA GLU A 69 21.49 -25.04 11.06
C GLU A 69 21.86 -26.25 10.18
N ARG A 70 21.63 -26.18 8.87
CA ARG A 70 21.87 -27.29 7.95
C ARG A 70 23.29 -27.87 8.00
N PRO A 71 24.38 -27.08 8.03
CA PRO A 71 25.73 -27.60 8.22
C PRO A 71 25.92 -28.33 9.55
N LEU A 72 25.28 -27.86 10.63
CA LEU A 72 25.37 -28.49 11.95
C LEU A 72 24.66 -29.85 11.94
N ILE A 73 23.50 -29.93 11.30
CA ILE A 73 22.73 -31.17 11.13
C ILE A 73 23.53 -32.17 10.29
N ILE A 74 24.09 -31.76 9.14
CA ILE A 74 24.93 -32.62 8.29
C ILE A 74 26.12 -33.17 9.08
N ASN A 75 26.87 -32.30 9.76
CA ASN A 75 28.01 -32.71 10.59
C ASN A 75 27.62 -33.70 11.70
N ARG A 76 26.44 -33.55 12.28
CA ARG A 76 25.93 -34.45 13.33
C ARG A 76 25.54 -35.81 12.74
N VAL A 77 24.87 -35.84 11.59
CA VAL A 77 24.51 -37.07 10.87
C VAL A 77 25.77 -37.82 10.46
N GLU A 78 26.75 -37.16 9.85
CA GLU A 78 28.02 -37.79 9.46
C GLU A 78 28.75 -38.42 10.66
N LYS A 79 28.77 -37.77 11.82
CA LYS A 79 29.35 -38.33 13.05
C LYS A 79 28.59 -39.57 13.53
N LEU A 80 27.27 -39.56 13.45
CA LEU A 80 26.43 -40.70 13.85
C LEU A 80 26.64 -41.89 12.89
N GLU A 81 26.74 -41.64 11.59
CA GLU A 81 26.99 -42.69 10.59
C GLU A 81 28.37 -43.35 10.76
N ARG A 82 29.38 -42.61 11.25
CA ARG A 82 30.68 -43.20 11.63
C ARG A 82 30.57 -44.19 12.79
N ILE A 83 29.63 -43.98 13.71
CA ILE A 83 29.48 -44.80 14.92
C ILE A 83 28.46 -45.94 14.68
N HIS A 84 27.44 -45.72 13.85
CA HIS A 84 26.40 -46.70 13.51
C HIS A 84 26.18 -46.81 11.99
N PRO A 85 27.08 -47.50 11.27
CA PRO A 85 27.07 -47.54 9.80
C PRO A 85 25.89 -48.33 9.19
N GLN A 86 25.14 -49.09 10.00
CA GLN A 86 24.05 -49.97 9.54
C GLN A 86 22.70 -49.26 9.39
N GLY A 87 22.59 -47.98 9.81
CA GLY A 87 21.39 -47.15 9.66
C GLY A 87 21.74 -45.85 8.96
N LYS A 88 21.86 -45.86 7.63
CA LYS A 88 22.01 -44.61 6.87
C LYS A 88 20.76 -43.75 7.06
N HIS A 89 20.91 -42.63 7.74
CA HIS A 89 19.83 -41.68 7.95
C HIS A 89 19.86 -40.69 6.79
N SER A 90 19.11 -41.00 5.72
CA SER A 90 18.92 -40.04 4.63
C SER A 90 18.24 -38.78 5.16
N ILE A 91 18.89 -37.63 5.02
CA ILE A 91 18.23 -36.34 5.17
C ILE A 91 17.30 -36.23 3.96
N ALA A 92 16.00 -36.47 4.16
CA ALA A 92 15.00 -36.24 3.10
C ALA A 92 14.96 -34.72 2.82
N ILE A 93 15.11 -34.39 1.53
CA ILE A 93 15.16 -33.02 0.98
C ILE A 93 13.74 -32.50 0.80
#